data_AF-A0A0P9CLJ7-F1
#
_entry.id   AF-A0A0P9CLJ7-F1
#
_cell.length_a   1.000
_cell.length_b   1.000
_cell.length_c   1.000
_cell.angle_alpha   90.00
_cell.angle_beta   90.00
_cell.angle_gamma   90.00
#
_symmetry.space_group_name_H-M   'P 1'
#
loop_
_entity.id
_entity.type
_entity.pdbx_description
1 polymer ?
#
loop_
_entity_poly.entity_id
_entity_poly.type
_entity_poly.pdbx_seq_one_letter_code
_entity_poly.pdbx_strand_id
1 'polypeptide(L)'
;MLNERQLAILQALIDRLVPPDDFPGGWEAGVGDYLLHQLAGDLRPILSMYQAGLDALDAEARVAGAPGFAELPAAQQDALLSRVERGAVAAEWPIDPAAFFAAAVAHAAEGFYSDPGNHGNRGEVSWRMVGYEVRG
;
A
#
# COMPACT_ATOMS: atom_id res chain seq x y z
N MET A 1 4.77 5.36 -14.33
CA MET A 1 4.54 4.01 -13.80
C MET A 1 5.52 3.73 -12.69
N LEU A 2 5.19 2.84 -11.77
CA LEU A 2 6.13 2.34 -10.76
C LEU A 2 7.13 1.37 -11.41
N ASN A 3 8.37 1.37 -10.93
CA ASN A 3 9.35 0.35 -11.34
C ASN A 3 9.23 -0.93 -10.49
N GLU A 4 9.98 -1.98 -10.85
CA GLU A 4 9.90 -3.28 -10.17
C GLU A 4 10.20 -3.19 -8.66
N ARG A 5 11.20 -2.39 -8.28
CA ARG A 5 11.56 -2.17 -6.86
C ARG A 5 10.40 -1.50 -6.12
N GLN A 6 9.87 -0.41 -6.66
CA GLN A 6 8.73 0.32 -6.09
C GLN A 6 7.49 -0.57 -5.98
N LEU A 7 7.28 -1.48 -6.94
CA LEU A 7 6.17 -2.43 -6.89
C LEU A 7 6.33 -3.44 -5.75
N ALA A 8 7.54 -3.97 -5.52
CA ALA A 8 7.80 -4.88 -4.40
C ALA A 8 7.61 -4.18 -3.04
N ILE A 9 8.05 -2.92 -2.93
CA ILE A 9 7.84 -2.10 -1.72
C ILE A 9 6.35 -1.82 -1.52
N LEU A 10 5.62 -1.49 -2.60
CA LEU A 10 4.19 -1.26 -2.54
C LEU A 10 3.44 -2.51 -2.09
N GLN A 11 3.79 -3.69 -2.62
CA GLN A 11 3.20 -4.95 -2.17
C GLN A 11 3.42 -5.16 -0.67
N ALA A 12 4.66 -5.05 -0.20
CA ALA A 12 4.98 -5.21 1.21
C ALA A 12 4.22 -4.20 2.10
N LEU A 13 4.05 -2.95 1.65
CA LEU A 13 3.26 -1.93 2.33
C LEU A 13 1.78 -2.35 2.41
N ILE A 14 1.16 -2.73 1.28
CA ILE A 14 -0.25 -3.14 1.24
C ILE A 14 -0.51 -4.37 2.11
N ASP A 15 0.39 -5.35 2.13
CA ASP A 15 0.29 -6.55 2.96
C ASP A 15 0.39 -6.26 4.47
N ARG A 16 0.82 -5.06 4.87
CA ARG A 16 0.76 -4.57 6.26
C ARG A 16 -0.48 -3.72 6.54
N LEU A 17 -0.99 -3.00 5.54
CA LEU A 17 -2.21 -2.22 5.68
C LEU A 17 -3.48 -3.10 5.71
N VAL A 18 -3.49 -4.16 4.90
CA VAL A 18 -4.56 -5.16 4.85
C VAL A 18 -3.91 -6.55 4.86
N PRO A 19 -3.49 -7.05 6.04
CA PRO A 19 -2.87 -8.36 6.16
C PRO A 19 -3.90 -9.48 5.89
N PRO A 20 -3.47 -10.65 5.41
CA PRO A 20 -4.35 -11.81 5.30
C PRO A 20 -4.76 -12.31 6.70
N ASP A 21 -5.99 -12.80 6.80
CA ASP A 21 -6.54 -13.48 7.97
C ASP A 21 -7.28 -14.76 7.52
N ASP A 22 -8.53 -14.97 7.96
CA ASP A 22 -9.41 -15.99 7.38
C ASP A 22 -9.73 -15.70 5.89
N PHE A 23 -9.44 -14.48 5.41
CA PHE A 23 -9.59 -14.02 4.03
C PHE A 23 -8.26 -13.56 3.42
N PRO A 24 -8.16 -13.52 2.07
CA PRO A 24 -6.98 -13.01 1.38
C PRO A 24 -6.63 -11.57 1.76
N GLY A 25 -5.34 -11.27 1.83
CA GLY A 25 -4.84 -9.92 2.12
C GLY A 25 -5.08 -8.93 0.99
N GLY A 26 -4.76 -7.65 1.22
CA GLY A 26 -5.03 -6.56 0.27
C GLY A 26 -4.41 -6.80 -1.11
N TRP A 27 -3.17 -7.29 -1.17
CA TRP A 27 -2.51 -7.56 -2.43
C TRP A 27 -3.22 -8.68 -3.21
N GLU A 28 -3.53 -9.79 -2.54
CA GLU A 28 -4.24 -10.93 -3.11
C GLU A 28 -5.66 -10.58 -3.54
N ALA A 29 -6.30 -9.66 -2.83
CA ALA A 29 -7.59 -9.09 -3.17
C ALA A 29 -7.53 -8.01 -4.27
N GLY A 30 -6.38 -7.78 -4.91
CA GLY A 30 -6.26 -6.90 -6.07
C GLY A 30 -6.10 -5.41 -5.78
N VAL A 31 -5.80 -5.01 -4.53
CA VAL A 31 -5.52 -3.60 -4.19
C VAL A 31 -4.36 -3.03 -5.02
N GLY A 32 -3.35 -3.85 -5.33
CA GLY A 32 -2.24 -3.45 -6.19
C GLY A 32 -2.69 -3.08 -7.60
N ASP A 33 -3.55 -3.90 -8.21
CA ASP A 33 -4.06 -3.66 -9.56
C ASP A 33 -4.94 -2.40 -9.63
N TYR A 34 -5.84 -2.25 -8.64
CA TYR A 34 -6.61 -1.03 -8.44
C TYR A 34 -5.69 0.20 -8.43
N LEU A 35 -4.67 0.20 -7.56
CA LEU A 35 -3.82 1.37 -7.38
C LEU A 35 -2.99 1.67 -8.63
N LEU A 36 -2.46 0.64 -9.31
CA LEU A 36 -1.74 0.81 -10.57
C LEU A 36 -2.63 1.38 -11.67
N HIS A 37 -3.88 0.92 -11.77
CA HIS A 37 -4.87 1.46 -12.71
C HIS A 37 -5.15 2.93 -12.42
N GLN A 38 -5.47 3.26 -11.16
CA GLN A 38 -5.77 4.63 -10.75
C GLN A 38 -4.57 5.57 -10.96
N LEU A 39 -3.35 5.15 -10.61
CA LEU A 39 -2.12 5.94 -10.82
C LEU A 39 -1.76 6.14 -12.30
N ALA A 40 -2.28 5.31 -13.20
CA ALA A 40 -2.18 5.50 -14.64
C ALA A 40 -3.27 6.44 -15.20
N GLY A 41 -4.41 6.55 -14.51
CA GLY A 41 -5.56 7.38 -14.85
C GLY A 41 -5.75 8.54 -13.88
N ASP A 42 -6.83 8.50 -13.09
CA ASP A 42 -7.32 9.62 -12.29
C ASP A 42 -6.36 10.09 -11.19
N LEU A 43 -5.60 9.16 -10.59
CA LEU A 43 -4.59 9.46 -9.57
C LEU A 43 -3.21 9.74 -10.17
N ARG A 44 -3.08 9.89 -11.49
CA ARG A 44 -1.80 10.25 -12.13
C ARG A 44 -1.12 11.50 -11.54
N PRO A 45 -1.83 12.57 -11.11
CA PRO A 45 -1.18 13.73 -10.48
C PRO A 45 -0.42 13.40 -9.19
N ILE A 46 -0.77 12.33 -8.47
CA ILE A 46 -0.11 11.92 -7.23
C ILE A 46 0.91 10.77 -7.42
N LEU A 47 1.16 10.34 -8.66
CA LEU A 47 2.13 9.28 -8.95
C LEU A 47 3.54 9.63 -8.43
N SER A 48 3.96 10.89 -8.57
CA SER A 48 5.28 11.32 -8.07
C SER A 48 5.38 11.25 -6.54
N MET A 49 4.29 11.52 -5.82
CA MET A 49 4.22 11.34 -4.36
C MET A 49 4.39 9.85 -3.99
N TYR A 50 3.75 8.94 -4.72
CA TYR A 50 3.93 7.50 -4.50
C TYR A 50 5.36 7.03 -4.78
N GLN A 51 5.94 7.46 -5.91
CA GLN A 51 7.32 7.10 -6.24
C GLN A 51 8.30 7.58 -5.17
N ALA A 52 8.16 8.84 -4.74
CA ALA A 52 8.98 9.43 -3.70
C ALA A 52 8.81 8.75 -2.34
N GLY A 53 7.58 8.47 -1.93
CA GLY A 53 7.29 7.81 -0.64
C GLY A 53 7.78 6.38 -0.59
N LEU A 54 7.63 5.61 -1.68
CA LEU A 54 8.15 4.24 -1.76
C LEU A 54 9.69 4.21 -1.72
N ASP A 55 10.34 5.12 -2.44
CA ASP A 55 11.81 5.22 -2.43
C ASP A 55 12.34 5.65 -1.05
N ALA A 56 11.64 6.56 -0.36
CA ALA A 56 12.00 7.01 0.98
C ALA A 56 11.74 5.92 2.05
N LEU A 57 10.66 5.15 1.92
CA LEU A 57 10.37 4.00 2.79
C LEU A 57 11.47 2.93 2.70
N ASP A 58 11.96 2.67 1.49
CA ASP A 58 13.09 1.78 1.26
C ASP A 58 14.40 2.32 1.84
N ALA A 59 14.60 3.64 1.79
CA ALA A 59 15.73 4.31 2.40
C ALA A 59 15.69 4.23 3.94
N GLU A 60 14.53 4.34 4.59
CA GLU A 60 14.38 4.14 6.04
C GLU A 60 14.90 2.77 6.49
N ALA A 61 14.55 1.72 5.73
CA ALA A 61 15.00 0.37 6.03
C ALA A 61 16.53 0.25 5.87
N ARG A 62 17.10 0.86 4.84
CA ARG A 62 18.56 0.89 4.62
C ARG A 62 19.32 1.65 5.70
N VAL A 63 18.78 2.77 6.17
CA VAL A 63 19.36 3.52 7.31
C VAL A 63 19.40 2.65 8.58
N ALA A 64 18.40 1.79 8.76
CA ALA A 64 18.37 0.81 9.85
C ALA A 64 19.28 -0.43 9.62
N GLY A 65 20.03 -0.46 8.51
CA GLY A 65 20.98 -1.54 8.17
C GLY A 65 20.36 -2.73 7.43
N ALA A 66 19.11 -2.63 6.97
CA ALA A 66 18.47 -3.67 6.17
C ALA A 66 18.75 -3.50 4.67
N PRO A 67 18.58 -4.55 3.84
CA PRO A 67 18.73 -4.44 2.38
C PRO A 67 17.70 -3.49 1.71
N GLY A 68 16.50 -3.42 2.29
CA GLY A 68 15.37 -2.62 1.82
C GLY A 68 14.12 -2.92 2.65
N PHE A 69 13.04 -2.17 2.40
CA PHE A 69 11.80 -2.29 3.19
C PHE A 69 11.06 -3.62 2.93
N ALA A 70 11.01 -4.06 1.68
CA ALA A 70 10.31 -5.27 1.29
C ALA A 70 10.95 -6.53 1.89
N GLU A 71 12.25 -6.46 2.20
CA GLU A 71 13.06 -7.53 2.77
C GLU A 71 13.03 -7.58 4.31
N LEU A 72 12.42 -6.59 4.96
CA LEU A 72 12.27 -6.58 6.41
C LEU A 72 11.29 -7.68 6.88
N PRO A 73 11.52 -8.30 8.05
CA PRO A 73 10.50 -9.08 8.73
C PRO A 73 9.25 -8.25 8.99
N ALA A 74 8.07 -8.87 8.96
CA ALA A 74 6.77 -8.19 9.11
C ALA A 74 6.72 -7.22 10.30
N ALA A 75 7.11 -7.67 11.49
CA ALA A 75 7.12 -6.82 12.69
C ALA A 75 8.05 -5.59 12.58
N GLN A 76 9.12 -5.67 11.78
CA GLN A 76 10.01 -4.54 11.53
C GLN A 76 9.42 -3.60 10.46
N GLN A 77 8.69 -4.13 9.48
CA GLN A 77 7.89 -3.30 8.56
C GLN A 77 6.85 -2.50 9.34
N ASP A 78 6.09 -3.15 10.23
CA ASP A 78 5.07 -2.49 11.06
C ASP A 78 5.66 -1.39 11.94
N ALA A 79 6.78 -1.69 12.60
CA ALA A 79 7.48 -0.73 13.44
C ALA A 79 8.00 0.48 12.64
N LEU A 80 8.40 0.28 11.38
CA LEU A 80 8.84 1.34 10.48
C LEU A 80 7.65 2.15 9.98
N LEU A 81 6.56 1.52 9.54
CA LEU A 81 5.34 2.19 9.11
C LEU A 81 4.74 3.06 10.22
N SER A 82 4.71 2.56 11.47
CA SER A 82 4.28 3.34 12.63
C SER A 82 5.16 4.58 12.89
N ARG A 83 6.46 4.54 12.54
CA ARG A 83 7.32 5.73 12.61
C ARG A 83 6.98 6.72 11.49
N VAL A 84 6.80 6.24 10.27
CA VAL A 84 6.42 7.05 9.10
C VAL A 84 5.08 7.77 9.34
N GLU A 85 4.08 7.07 9.88
CA GLU A 85 2.77 7.63 10.27
C GLU A 85 2.91 8.83 11.22
N ARG A 86 3.88 8.78 12.14
CA ARG A 86 4.16 9.84 13.12
C ARG A 86 5.16 10.89 12.62
N GLY A 87 5.63 10.78 11.38
CA GLY A 87 6.71 11.62 10.83
C GLY A 87 8.08 11.42 11.53
N ALA A 88 8.26 10.34 12.28
CA ALA A 88 9.49 10.03 13.03
C ALA A 88 10.52 9.29 12.15
N VAL A 89 10.92 9.94 11.06
CA VAL A 89 11.75 9.39 9.98
C VAL A 89 13.24 9.70 10.18
N ALA A 90 14.12 8.82 9.70
CA ALA A 90 15.57 8.97 9.80
C ALA A 90 16.26 9.23 8.44
N ALA A 91 15.62 8.81 7.34
CA ALA A 91 16.05 9.12 5.99
C ALA A 91 15.51 10.51 5.56
N GLU A 92 16.01 11.00 4.43
CA GLU A 92 15.48 12.20 3.80
C GLU A 92 14.18 11.87 3.05
N TRP A 93 13.13 12.65 3.31
CA TRP A 93 11.84 12.53 2.65
C TRP A 93 11.56 13.82 1.84
N PRO A 94 11.42 13.74 0.51
CA PRO A 94 11.09 14.90 -0.32
C PRO A 94 9.59 15.28 -0.26
N ILE A 95 8.80 14.52 0.50
CA ILE A 95 7.36 14.69 0.73
C ILE A 95 7.06 14.51 2.22
N ASP A 96 5.86 14.87 2.66
CA ASP A 96 5.42 14.58 4.02
C ASP A 96 5.23 13.05 4.20
N PRO A 97 5.99 12.39 5.12
CA PRO A 97 5.88 10.95 5.35
C PRO A 97 4.50 10.51 5.85
N ALA A 98 3.89 11.30 6.74
CA ALA A 98 2.59 10.99 7.32
C ALA A 98 1.47 11.15 6.27
N ALA A 99 1.57 12.16 5.40
CA ALA A 99 0.62 12.35 4.31
C ALA A 99 0.70 11.22 3.26
N PHE A 100 1.92 10.75 2.93
CA PHE A 100 2.10 9.58 2.09
C PHE A 100 1.47 8.33 2.70
N PHE A 101 1.72 8.07 3.99
CA PHE A 101 1.16 6.92 4.68
C PHE A 101 -0.38 6.98 4.73
N ALA A 102 -0.95 8.15 5.06
CA ALA A 102 -2.40 8.34 5.08
C ALA A 102 -3.04 8.10 3.70
N ALA A 103 -2.41 8.57 2.62
CA ALA A 103 -2.87 8.30 1.27
C ALA A 103 -2.81 6.80 0.93
N ALA A 104 -1.74 6.10 1.33
CA ALA A 104 -1.63 4.65 1.13
C ALA A 104 -2.72 3.88 1.86
N VAL A 105 -3.04 4.25 3.11
CA VAL A 105 -4.15 3.67 3.89
C VAL A 105 -5.49 3.89 3.18
N ALA A 106 -5.77 5.14 2.77
CA ALA A 106 -7.03 5.49 2.10
C ALA A 106 -7.23 4.69 0.81
N HIS A 107 -6.24 4.71 -0.10
CA HIS A 107 -6.37 4.00 -1.36
C HIS A 107 -6.32 2.47 -1.20
N ALA A 108 -5.67 1.95 -0.16
CA ALA A 108 -5.74 0.52 0.15
C ALA A 108 -7.15 0.12 0.58
N ALA A 109 -7.81 0.92 1.42
CA ALA A 109 -9.20 0.71 1.79
C ALA A 109 -10.13 0.84 0.58
N GLU A 110 -9.95 1.85 -0.27
CA GLU A 110 -10.71 1.99 -1.52
C GLU A 110 -10.54 0.77 -2.41
N GLY A 111 -9.30 0.31 -2.65
CA GLY A 111 -9.04 -0.87 -3.46
C GLY A 111 -9.62 -2.16 -2.89
N PHE A 112 -9.71 -2.29 -1.56
CA PHE A 112 -10.19 -3.52 -0.92
C PHE A 112 -11.72 -3.55 -0.80
N TYR A 113 -12.37 -2.42 -0.53
CA TYR A 113 -13.82 -2.34 -0.26
C TYR A 113 -14.68 -1.89 -1.46
N SER A 114 -14.07 -1.34 -2.51
CA SER A 114 -14.81 -0.89 -3.70
C SER A 114 -15.40 -2.04 -4.52
N ASP A 115 -16.24 -1.68 -5.49
CA ASP A 115 -16.75 -2.60 -6.51
C ASP A 115 -15.59 -3.29 -7.27
N PRO A 116 -15.62 -4.63 -7.45
CA PRO A 116 -14.59 -5.35 -8.19
C PRO A 116 -14.38 -4.85 -9.63
N GLY A 117 -15.40 -4.24 -10.24
CA GLY A 117 -15.33 -3.59 -11.55
C GLY A 117 -14.31 -2.44 -11.63
N ASN A 118 -13.86 -1.91 -10.48
CA ASN A 118 -12.80 -0.92 -10.39
C ASN A 118 -11.38 -1.53 -10.36
N HIS A 119 -11.25 -2.84 -10.61
CA HIS A 119 -9.99 -3.60 -10.57
C HIS A 119 -9.43 -3.86 -9.17
N GLY A 120 -10.17 -3.49 -8.12
CA GLY A 120 -9.92 -3.89 -6.73
C GLY A 120 -10.81 -5.06 -6.31
N ASN A 121 -10.88 -5.35 -5.01
CA ASN A 121 -11.80 -6.31 -4.38
C ASN A 121 -12.03 -7.59 -5.21
N ARG A 122 -10.95 -8.17 -5.70
CA ARG A 122 -10.95 -9.27 -6.66
C ARG A 122 -11.71 -10.46 -6.09
N GLY A 123 -12.74 -10.91 -6.80
CA GLY A 123 -13.59 -12.01 -6.33
C GLY A 123 -14.44 -11.64 -5.11
N GLU A 124 -14.76 -10.34 -4.96
CA GLU A 124 -15.73 -9.84 -3.97
C GLU A 124 -15.34 -10.24 -2.53
N VAL A 125 -14.03 -10.30 -2.24
CA VAL A 125 -13.48 -10.76 -0.96
C VAL A 125 -14.09 -9.97 0.19
N SER A 126 -14.09 -8.64 0.11
CA SER A 126 -14.61 -7.81 1.19
C SER A 126 -16.14 -7.86 1.28
N TRP A 127 -16.84 -8.02 0.17
CA TRP A 127 -18.31 -8.16 0.15
C TRP A 127 -18.74 -9.47 0.83
N ARG A 128 -18.05 -10.58 0.52
CA ARG A 128 -18.26 -11.87 1.19
C ARG A 128 -17.95 -11.79 2.68
N MET A 129 -16.88 -11.09 3.06
CA MET A 129 -16.50 -10.87 4.46
C MET A 129 -17.61 -10.15 5.24
N VAL A 130 -18.23 -9.11 4.68
CA VAL A 130 -19.28 -8.34 5.38
C VAL A 130 -20.70 -8.89 5.17
N GLY A 131 -20.85 -9.96 4.39
CA GLY A 131 -22.16 -10.55 4.06
C GLY A 131 -23.00 -9.69 3.11
N TYR A 132 -22.36 -8.88 2.27
CA TYR A 132 -23.04 -8.09 1.24
C TYR A 132 -23.37 -8.96 0.01
N GLU A 133 -24.62 -8.88 -0.44
CA GLU A 133 -25.11 -9.56 -1.64
C GLU A 133 -25.66 -8.54 -2.64
N VAL A 134 -25.20 -8.58 -3.88
CA VAL A 134 -25.81 -7.80 -4.96
C VAL A 134 -27.16 -8.43 -5.30
N ARG A 135 -28.25 -7.75 -4.92
CA ARG A 135 -29.60 -8.12 -5.35
C ARG A 135 -29.94 -7.34 -6.62
N GLY A 136 -30.02 -8.07 -7.73
CA GLY A 136 -30.45 -7.54 -9.03
C GLY A 136 -31.96 -7.29 -9.10
#